data_AF-A0A381I4K0-F1
#
_entry.id   AF-A0A381I4K0-F1
#
_cell.length_a   1.000
_cell.length_b   1.000
_cell.length_c   1.000
_cell.angle_alpha   90.00
_cell.angle_beta   90.00
_cell.angle_gamma   90.00
#
_symmetry.space_group_name_H-M   'P 1'
#
loop_
_entity.id
_entity.type
_entity.pdbx_description
1 polymer ?
#
loop_
_entity_poly.entity_id
_entity_poly.type
_entity_poly.pdbx_seq_one_letter_code
_entity_poly.pdbx_strand_id
1 'polypeptide(L)'
;MWDEFFVNNQEEVTSKMIAMVKKLNPDVVICGPSFNYENFSKMSAILSKNINDKTDIPAFAAMSEENIDVINEYKNDICIVKTPKKGGIGLNDSLNNICKLAKAIANKEDITLMKEEFCY
;
A
#
# COMPACT_ATOMS: atom_id res chain seq x y z
N MET A 1 -18.96 1.76 -7.39
CA MET A 1 -17.57 1.54 -7.87
C MET A 1 -16.92 0.47 -6.97
N TRP A 2 -15.86 -0.24 -7.38
CA TRP A 2 -15.34 -1.41 -6.63
C TRP A 2 -14.83 -1.08 -5.21
N ASP A 3 -14.36 0.15 -5.03
CA ASP A 3 -13.97 0.77 -3.76
C ASP A 3 -15.17 1.02 -2.81
N GLU A 4 -16.32 1.47 -3.32
CA GLU A 4 -17.57 1.55 -2.53
C GLU A 4 -18.06 0.16 -2.12
N PHE A 5 -17.93 -0.82 -3.02
CA PHE A 5 -18.26 -2.21 -2.68
C PHE A 5 -17.36 -2.73 -1.56
N PHE A 6 -16.06 -2.41 -1.59
CA PHE A 6 -15.14 -2.75 -0.51
C PHE A 6 -15.58 -2.13 0.82
N VAL A 7 -15.90 -0.83 0.86
CA VAL A 7 -16.34 -0.15 2.09
C VAL A 7 -17.56 -0.85 2.70
N ASN A 8 -18.53 -1.27 1.87
CA ASN A 8 -19.74 -1.96 2.35
C ASN A 8 -19.52 -3.44 2.71
N ASN A 9 -18.41 -4.06 2.27
CA ASN A 9 -18.15 -5.49 2.44
C ASN A 9 -16.72 -5.75 2.96
N GLN A 10 -16.19 -4.83 3.76
CA GLN A 10 -14.78 -4.76 4.10
C GLN A 10 -14.26 -6.07 4.70
N GLU A 11 -14.94 -6.61 5.70
CA GLU A 11 -14.52 -7.84 6.37
C GLU A 11 -14.42 -9.04 5.41
N GLU A 12 -15.44 -9.21 4.57
CA GLU A 12 -15.50 -10.30 3.60
C GLU A 12 -14.38 -10.18 2.57
N VAL A 13 -14.22 -8.98 1.99
CA VAL A 13 -13.21 -8.75 0.95
C VAL A 13 -11.80 -8.87 1.52
N THR A 14 -11.53 -8.26 2.68
CA THR A 14 -10.24 -8.38 3.37
C THR A 14 -9.90 -9.85 3.68
N SER A 15 -10.85 -10.63 4.19
CA SER A 15 -10.64 -12.06 4.48
C SER A 15 -10.28 -12.85 3.23
N LYS A 16 -11.01 -12.63 2.12
CA LYS A 16 -10.73 -13.26 0.82
C LYS A 16 -9.36 -12.87 0.27
N MET A 17 -8.99 -11.60 0.37
CA MET A 17 -7.68 -11.12 -0.10
C MET A 17 -6.54 -11.74 0.71
N ILE A 18 -6.67 -11.84 2.04
CA ILE A 18 -5.66 -12.50 2.88
C ILE A 18 -5.53 -13.98 2.53
N ALA A 19 -6.65 -14.69 2.34
CA ALA A 19 -6.62 -16.09 1.93
C ALA A 19 -5.91 -16.28 0.58
N MET A 20 -6.16 -15.36 -0.37
CA MET A 20 -5.48 -15.36 -1.67
C MET A 20 -3.98 -15.10 -1.52
N VAL A 21 -3.58 -14.10 -0.73
CA VAL A 21 -2.15 -13.78 -0.48
C VAL A 21 -1.44 -14.97 0.16
N LYS A 22 -2.03 -15.62 1.17
CA LYS A 22 -1.48 -16.85 1.78
C LYS A 22 -1.31 -17.98 0.77
N LYS A 23 -2.27 -18.14 -0.15
CA LYS A 23 -2.22 -19.18 -1.18
C LYS A 23 -1.17 -18.91 -2.25
N LEU A 24 -1.05 -17.67 -2.69
CA LEU A 24 -0.07 -17.27 -3.71
C LEU A 24 1.35 -17.19 -3.16
N ASN A 25 1.47 -16.88 -1.86
CA ASN A 25 2.73 -16.71 -1.14
C ASN A 25 3.75 -15.82 -1.88
N PRO A 26 3.38 -14.58 -2.28
CA PRO A 26 4.30 -13.67 -2.95
C PRO A 26 5.39 -13.17 -1.99
N ASP A 27 6.51 -12.71 -2.54
CA ASP A 27 7.58 -12.11 -1.74
C ASP A 27 7.19 -10.75 -1.12
N VAL A 28 6.30 -10.01 -1.79
CA VAL A 28 5.78 -8.71 -1.34
C VAL A 28 4.44 -8.40 -2.02
N VAL A 29 3.55 -7.69 -1.32
CA VAL A 29 2.29 -7.17 -1.86
C VAL A 29 2.34 -5.64 -1.96
N ILE A 30 1.94 -5.10 -3.11
CA ILE A 30 1.88 -3.65 -3.35
C ILE A 30 0.41 -3.27 -3.50
N CYS A 31 -0.09 -2.43 -2.59
CA CYS A 31 -1.45 -1.90 -2.62
C CYS A 31 -1.47 -0.46 -3.15
N GLY A 32 -1.64 -0.31 -4.47
CA GLY A 32 -1.66 0.99 -5.14
C GLY A 32 -0.89 0.97 -6.48
N PRO A 33 -0.55 2.14 -7.05
CA PRO A 33 -0.79 3.48 -6.52
C PRO A 33 -2.27 3.89 -6.60
N SER A 34 -2.84 4.38 -5.50
CA SER A 34 -4.23 4.85 -5.45
C SER A 34 -4.40 6.32 -5.83
N PHE A 35 -3.31 7.04 -6.14
CA PHE A 35 -3.34 8.47 -6.47
C PHE A 35 -4.12 9.27 -5.43
N ASN A 36 -4.95 10.24 -5.84
CA ASN A 36 -5.80 11.07 -4.98
C ASN A 36 -7.22 10.49 -4.78
N TYR A 37 -7.40 9.16 -4.92
CA TYR A 37 -8.68 8.49 -4.74
C TYR A 37 -8.87 7.99 -3.31
N GLU A 38 -9.65 8.71 -2.51
CA GLU A 38 -9.79 8.47 -1.07
C GLU A 38 -10.22 7.04 -0.71
N ASN A 39 -11.34 6.55 -1.26
CA ASN A 39 -11.84 5.20 -0.95
C ASN A 39 -10.85 4.10 -1.37
N PHE A 40 -10.15 4.29 -2.49
CA PHE A 40 -9.14 3.34 -2.95
C PHE A 40 -7.87 3.39 -2.10
N SER A 41 -7.50 4.56 -1.58
CA SER A 41 -6.42 4.75 -0.60
C SER A 41 -6.76 4.08 0.73
N LYS A 42 -7.99 4.25 1.24
CA LYS A 42 -8.49 3.54 2.44
C LYS A 42 -8.41 2.03 2.27
N MET A 43 -8.92 1.52 1.16
CA MET A 43 -8.84 0.09 0.84
C MET A 43 -7.38 -0.40 0.81
N SER A 44 -6.49 0.34 0.14
CA SER A 44 -5.07 -0.02 0.03
C SER A 44 -4.38 -0.06 1.40
N ALA A 45 -4.66 0.90 2.27
CA ALA A 45 -4.11 0.96 3.62
C ALA A 45 -4.63 -0.19 4.50
N ILE A 46 -5.95 -0.42 4.51
CA ILE A 46 -6.60 -1.49 5.28
C ILE A 46 -6.05 -2.87 4.86
N LEU A 47 -5.93 -3.11 3.55
CA LEU A 47 -5.40 -4.37 3.05
C LEU A 47 -3.92 -4.55 3.42
N SER A 48 -3.08 -3.52 3.22
CA SER A 48 -1.65 -3.59 3.57
C SER A 48 -1.46 -3.92 5.05
N LYS A 49 -2.16 -3.20 5.94
CA LYS A 49 -2.09 -3.43 7.38
C LYS A 49 -2.57 -4.84 7.74
N ASN A 50 -3.73 -5.26 7.23
CA ASN A 50 -4.27 -6.58 7.55
C ASN A 50 -3.41 -7.73 7.01
N ILE A 51 -2.76 -7.56 5.86
CA ILE A 51 -1.83 -8.56 5.33
C ILE A 51 -0.60 -8.67 6.25
N ASN A 52 -0.02 -7.54 6.66
CA ASN A 52 1.11 -7.52 7.60
C ASN A 52 0.74 -8.12 8.97
N ASP A 53 -0.46 -7.82 9.48
CA ASP A 53 -0.90 -8.28 10.81
C ASP A 53 -1.26 -9.78 10.84
N LYS A 54 -1.67 -10.36 9.70
CA LYS A 54 -2.28 -11.72 9.64
C LYS A 54 -1.49 -12.73 8.80
N THR A 55 -0.38 -12.31 8.21
CA THR A 55 0.50 -13.13 7.37
C THR A 55 1.97 -12.75 7.58
N ASP A 56 2.89 -13.63 7.19
CA ASP A 56 4.33 -13.33 7.18
C ASP A 56 4.80 -12.64 5.87
N ILE A 57 3.85 -12.27 5.00
CA ILE A 57 4.12 -11.66 3.70
C ILE A 57 4.06 -10.14 3.85
N PRO A 58 5.13 -9.41 3.53
CA PRO A 58 5.15 -7.97 3.69
C PRO A 58 4.28 -7.28 2.63
N ALA A 59 3.56 -6.24 3.06
CA ALA A 59 2.70 -5.42 2.22
C ALA A 59 2.89 -3.93 2.52
N PHE A 60 2.74 -3.10 1.50
CA PHE A 60 2.78 -1.64 1.63
C PHE A 60 1.83 -0.96 0.66
N ALA A 61 1.49 0.31 0.96
CA ALA A 61 0.60 1.11 0.13
C ALA A 61 1.36 2.17 -0.66
N ALA A 62 0.73 2.70 -1.71
CA ALA A 62 1.22 3.88 -2.43
C ALA A 62 0.04 4.79 -2.77
N MET A 63 0.10 6.07 -2.39
CA MET A 63 -0.99 7.02 -2.57
C MET A 63 -0.48 8.46 -2.65
N SER A 64 -1.37 9.39 -3.01
CA SER A 64 -1.03 10.80 -3.13
C SER A 64 -1.28 11.57 -1.84
N GLU A 65 -0.61 12.71 -1.68
CA GLU A 65 -0.64 13.54 -0.48
C GLU A 65 -2.04 14.12 -0.17
N GLU A 66 -2.92 14.19 -1.17
CA GLU A 66 -4.31 14.61 -0.98
C GLU A 66 -5.12 13.65 -0.09
N ASN A 67 -4.64 12.42 0.16
CA ASN A 67 -5.30 11.46 1.07
C ASN A 67 -4.77 11.59 2.51
N ILE A 68 -4.56 12.81 2.98
CA ILE A 68 -3.86 13.11 4.25
C ILE A 68 -4.46 12.40 5.47
N ASP A 69 -5.78 12.23 5.51
CA ASP A 69 -6.46 11.56 6.62
C ASP A 69 -6.06 10.08 6.70
N VAL A 70 -6.08 9.38 5.55
CA VAL A 70 -5.64 7.97 5.45
C VAL A 70 -4.15 7.85 5.76
N ILE A 71 -3.34 8.78 5.24
CA ILE A 71 -1.90 8.79 5.50
C ILE A 71 -1.63 8.92 7.00
N ASN A 72 -2.25 9.87 7.68
CA ASN A 72 -2.03 10.10 9.10
C ASN A 72 -2.52 8.93 9.97
N GLU A 73 -3.60 8.25 9.56
CA GLU A 73 -4.09 7.07 10.25
C GLU A 73 -3.12 5.88 10.16
N TYR A 74 -2.48 5.66 9.00
CA TYR A 74 -1.76 4.40 8.72
C TYR A 74 -0.24 4.51 8.59
N LYS A 75 0.36 5.70 8.45
CA LYS A 75 1.82 5.84 8.18
C LYS A 75 2.74 5.25 9.26
N ASN A 76 2.25 5.12 10.50
CA ASN A 76 3.00 4.50 11.58
C ASN A 76 2.89 2.96 11.59
N ASP A 77 1.88 2.40 10.93
CA ASP A 77 1.62 0.96 10.85
C ASP A 77 2.23 0.32 9.59
N ILE A 78 2.23 1.05 8.48
CA ILE A 78 2.65 0.54 7.17
C ILE A 78 3.50 1.58 6.42
N CYS A 79 4.35 1.11 5.51
CA CYS A 79 4.96 2.00 4.54
C CYS A 79 3.89 2.53 3.56
N ILE A 80 3.90 3.84 3.33
CA ILE A 80 3.02 4.49 2.35
C ILE A 80 3.89 5.30 1.40
N VAL A 81 4.15 4.78 0.20
CA VAL A 81 5.00 5.44 -0.80
C VAL A 81 4.28 6.65 -1.39
N LYS A 82 5.00 7.78 -1.47
CA LYS A 82 4.55 9.04 -2.06
C LYS A 82 4.33 8.88 -3.57
N THR A 83 3.14 9.24 -4.03
CA THR A 83 2.80 9.28 -5.46
C THR A 83 2.18 10.63 -5.82
N PRO A 84 2.25 11.10 -7.08
CA PRO A 84 1.49 12.27 -7.47
C PRO A 84 -0.01 11.94 -7.54
N LYS A 85 -0.86 12.97 -7.59
CA LYS A 85 -2.27 12.79 -7.97
C LYS A 85 -2.40 12.25 -9.40
N LYS A 86 -3.60 11.80 -9.76
CA LYS A 86 -3.85 11.30 -11.12
C LYS A 86 -3.58 12.39 -12.15
N GLY A 87 -2.75 12.06 -13.15
CA GLY A 87 -2.33 13.00 -14.19
C GLY A 87 -1.27 14.01 -13.75
N GLY A 88 -0.75 13.89 -12.53
CA GLY A 88 0.39 14.68 -12.06
C GLY A 88 1.73 14.22 -12.67
N ILE A 89 2.74 15.07 -12.53
CA ILE A 89 4.12 14.79 -12.94
C ILE A 89 4.82 14.01 -11.82
N GLY A 90 5.75 13.10 -12.17
CA GLY A 90 6.55 12.36 -11.19
C GLY A 90 6.13 10.91 -10.96
N LEU A 91 5.16 10.38 -11.71
CA LEU A 91 4.73 8.98 -11.57
C LEU A 91 5.88 7.99 -11.85
N ASN A 92 6.78 8.31 -12.79
CA ASN A 92 7.95 7.47 -13.07
C ASN A 92 8.89 7.38 -11.87
N ASP A 93 9.10 8.48 -11.15
CA ASP A 93 9.97 8.51 -9.95
C ASP A 93 9.32 7.74 -8.81
N SER A 94 8.01 7.96 -8.58
CA SER A 94 7.26 7.18 -7.60
C SER A 94 7.22 5.69 -7.93
N LEU A 95 7.07 5.31 -9.21
CA LEU A 95 7.13 3.92 -9.65
C LEU A 95 8.52 3.33 -9.40
N ASN A 96 9.59 4.07 -9.67
CA ASN A 96 10.95 3.64 -9.35
C ASN A 96 11.11 3.41 -7.83
N ASN A 97 10.56 4.28 -6.99
CA ASN A 97 10.60 4.15 -5.54
C ASN A 97 9.80 2.93 -5.04
N ILE A 98 8.60 2.70 -5.61
CA ILE A 98 7.80 1.50 -5.35
C ILE A 98 8.60 0.23 -5.68
N CYS A 99 9.23 0.18 -6.86
CA CYS A 99 10.03 -0.97 -7.29
C CYS A 99 11.27 -1.21 -6.40
N LYS A 100 11.99 -0.13 -6.04
CA LYS A 100 13.15 -0.22 -5.14
C LYS A 100 12.76 -0.74 -3.77
N LEU A 101 11.70 -0.18 -3.18
CA LEU A 101 11.20 -0.60 -1.88
C LEU A 101 10.72 -2.05 -1.90
N ALA A 102 9.94 -2.44 -2.91
CA ALA A 102 9.45 -3.82 -3.07
C ALA A 102 10.61 -4.82 -3.16
N LYS A 103 11.65 -4.50 -3.94
CA LYS A 103 12.84 -5.35 -4.07
C LYS A 103 13.59 -5.48 -2.74
N ALA A 104 13.82 -4.36 -2.04
CA ALA A 104 14.53 -4.37 -0.77
C ALA A 104 13.78 -5.16 0.31
N ILE A 105 12.44 -5.01 0.37
CA ILE A 105 11.56 -5.78 1.24
C ILE A 105 11.65 -7.28 0.93
N ALA A 106 11.51 -7.66 -0.34
CA ALA A 106 11.59 -9.06 -0.78
C ALA A 106 12.94 -9.69 -0.42
N ASN A 107 14.02 -8.92 -0.52
CA ASN A 107 15.37 -9.34 -0.17
C ASN A 107 15.69 -9.26 1.34
N LYS A 108 14.75 -8.80 2.18
CA LYS A 108 14.93 -8.59 3.63
C LYS A 108 16.10 -7.63 3.96
N GLU A 109 16.28 -6.61 3.13
CA GLU A 109 17.28 -5.56 3.32
C GLU A 109 16.80 -4.51 4.36
N ASP A 110 17.72 -3.72 4.90
CA ASP A 110 17.36 -2.56 5.73
C ASP A 110 16.76 -1.45 4.86
N ILE A 111 15.51 -1.10 5.12
CA ILE A 111 14.74 -0.11 4.36
C ILE A 111 14.61 1.23 5.08
N THR A 112 15.30 1.47 6.21
CA THR A 112 15.12 2.67 7.04
C THR A 112 15.26 3.96 6.23
N LEU A 113 16.35 4.10 5.47
CA LEU A 113 16.58 5.28 4.60
C LEU A 113 15.55 5.38 3.48
N MET A 114 15.13 4.24 2.91
CA MET A 114 14.10 4.22 1.87
C MET A 114 12.73 4.66 2.41
N LYS A 115 12.40 4.33 3.67
CA LYS A 115 11.17 4.80 4.31
C LYS A 115 11.18 6.31 4.46
N GLU A 116 12.27 6.88 4.97
CA GLU A 116 12.42 8.34 5.15
C GLU A 116 12.31 9.10 3.82
N GLU A 117 12.93 8.59 2.77
CA GLU A 117 12.93 9.23 1.46
C GLU A 117 11.59 9.02 0.73
N PHE A 118 11.14 7.76 0.61
CA PHE A 118 10.05 7.38 -0.28
C PHE A 118 8.66 7.48 0.36
N CYS A 119 8.55 7.37 1.68
CA CYS A 119 7.28 7.26 2.39
C CYS A 119 6.91 8.51 3.21
N TYR A 120 5.62 8.62 3.55
CA TYR A 120 5.09 9.66 4.46
C TYR A 120 5.38 9.39 5.94
#